data_AF-A0A1C7MLH2-F1
#
_entry.id   AF-A0A1C7MLH2-F1
#
_cell.length_a   1.000
_cell.length_b   1.000
_cell.length_c   1.000
_cell.angle_alpha   90.00
_cell.angle_beta   90.00
_cell.angle_gamma   90.00
#
_symmetry.space_group_name_H-M   'P 1'
#
loop_
_entity.id
_entity.type
_entity.pdbx_description
1 polymer ?
#
loop_
_entity_poly.entity_id
_entity_poly.type
_entity_poly.pdbx_seq_one_letter_code
_entity_poly.pdbx_strand_id
1 'polypeptide(L)'
;MHTMWSVRGGGKESNNPGKGKATFTAHSIEKRQDVLRELSRKFDEGPRDDFLCFDQDAVRRLKASYAYKFDFDTAFSHWSRFPWDLAMRPLCEIKAKALGSSKTVTQRFYDKMTLSSSVLNRLGKF
;
A
#
# COMPACT_ATOMS: atom_id res chain seq x y z
N MET A 1 8.29 18.43 -10.25
CA MET A 1 6.93 18.93 -10.50
C MET A 1 6.25 18.04 -11.53
N HIS A 2 5.02 17.63 -11.22
CA HIS A 2 3.96 17.26 -12.17
C HIS A 2 4.03 15.90 -12.92
N THR A 3 2.89 15.21 -12.88
CA THR A 3 2.42 14.07 -13.70
C THR A 3 3.03 12.68 -13.46
N MET A 4 2.49 11.95 -12.47
CA MET A 4 2.44 10.48 -12.59
C MET A 4 1.24 9.85 -11.89
N TRP A 5 0.07 10.45 -12.08
CA TRP A 5 -1.23 9.85 -11.75
C TRP A 5 -2.22 10.24 -12.85
N SER A 6 -2.06 9.66 -14.05
CA SER A 6 -3.09 9.70 -15.09
C SER A 6 -3.79 8.36 -15.11
N VAL A 7 -4.81 8.22 -14.24
CA VAL A 7 -5.83 7.19 -14.43
C VAL A 7 -6.76 7.73 -15.51
N ARG A 8 -6.65 7.18 -16.72
CA ARG A 8 -7.59 7.43 -17.81
C ARG A 8 -8.90 6.72 -17.47
N GLY A 9 -9.70 7.33 -16.61
CA GLY A 9 -11.10 6.94 -16.39
C GLY A 9 -11.90 7.33 -17.62
N GLY A 10 -12.43 6.35 -18.34
CA GLY A 10 -13.35 6.58 -19.46
C GLY A 10 -14.69 7.08 -18.94
N GLY A 11 -14.89 8.39 -18.93
CA GLY A 11 -16.18 9.03 -18.66
C GLY A 11 -16.23 10.34 -19.44
N LYS A 12 -17.26 10.53 -20.28
CA LYS A 12 -17.44 11.68 -21.17
C LYS A 12 -17.22 13.01 -20.44
N GLU A 13 -16.21 13.76 -20.88
CA GLU A 13 -15.72 14.99 -20.27
C GLU A 13 -16.42 16.19 -20.93
N SER A 14 -17.25 16.90 -20.17
CA SER A 14 -17.77 18.23 -20.52
C SER A 14 -16.70 19.27 -20.17
N ASN A 15 -16.22 19.98 -21.20
CA ASN A 15 -15.07 20.87 -21.17
C ASN A 15 -15.41 22.19 -20.45
N ASN A 16 -14.71 22.53 -19.35
CA ASN A 16 -14.73 23.87 -18.77
C ASN A 16 -13.32 24.25 -18.27
N PRO A 17 -12.70 25.34 -18.75
CA PRO A 17 -11.32 25.68 -18.42
C PRO A 17 -11.29 26.52 -17.14
N GLY A 18 -10.80 25.97 -16.02
CA GLY A 18 -10.61 26.81 -14.83
C GLY A 18 -10.50 26.13 -13.47
N LYS A 19 -10.10 24.87 -13.35
CA LYS A 19 -9.75 24.30 -12.04
C LYS A 19 -8.36 23.68 -12.07
N GLY A 20 -7.43 24.31 -11.35
CA GLY A 20 -6.15 23.71 -11.01
C GLY A 20 -6.37 22.30 -10.46
N LYS A 21 -5.47 21.37 -10.80
CA LYS A 21 -5.57 19.96 -10.41
C LYS A 21 -5.82 19.84 -8.91
N ALA A 22 -7.03 19.48 -8.52
CA ALA A 22 -7.34 19.18 -7.14
C ALA A 22 -6.41 18.05 -6.69
N THR A 23 -5.67 18.28 -5.60
CA THR A 23 -4.83 17.26 -4.97
C THR A 23 -5.71 16.07 -4.60
N PHE A 24 -5.19 14.84 -4.71
CA PHE A 24 -5.94 13.61 -4.41
C PHE A 24 -6.70 13.68 -3.08
N THR A 25 -6.11 14.34 -2.09
CA THR A 25 -6.68 14.58 -0.75
C THR A 25 -7.93 15.46 -0.73
N ALA A 26 -8.15 16.29 -1.75
CA ALA A 26 -9.32 17.16 -1.88
C ALA A 26 -10.57 16.43 -2.42
N HIS A 27 -10.45 15.16 -2.82
CA HIS A 27 -11.60 14.34 -3.20
C HIS A 27 -12.38 13.85 -1.97
N SER A 28 -13.67 13.57 -2.17
CA SER A 28 -14.49 12.90 -1.15
C SER A 28 -13.88 11.56 -0.76
N ILE A 29 -14.20 11.10 0.45
CA ILE A 29 -13.60 9.89 1.02
C ILE A 29 -13.89 8.68 0.13
N GLU A 30 -15.12 8.56 -0.38
CA GLU A 30 -15.56 7.46 -1.25
C GLU A 30 -14.72 7.41 -2.52
N LYS A 31 -14.56 8.55 -3.20
CA LYS A 31 -13.75 8.65 -4.42
C LYS A 31 -12.29 8.29 -4.16
N ARG A 32 -11.72 8.74 -3.05
CA ARG A 32 -10.34 8.36 -2.67
C ARG A 32 -10.22 6.86 -2.44
N GLN A 33 -11.17 6.25 -1.75
CA GLN A 33 -11.17 4.82 -1.49
C GLN A 33 -11.33 4.01 -2.78
N ASP A 34 -12.20 4.42 -3.69
CA ASP A 34 -12.42 3.72 -4.96
C ASP A 34 -11.18 3.75 -5.84
N VAL A 35 -10.50 4.90 -5.91
CA VAL A 35 -9.21 5.02 -6.60
C VAL A 35 -8.17 4.07 -5.98
N LEU A 36 -8.04 4.03 -4.65
CA LEU A 36 -7.10 3.11 -3.99
C LEU A 36 -7.47 1.64 -4.22
N ARG A 37 -8.76 1.28 -4.20
CA ARG A 37 -9.24 -0.08 -4.50
C ARG A 37 -8.94 -0.48 -5.95
N GLU A 38 -9.15 0.42 -6.89
CA GLU A 38 -8.86 0.17 -8.31
C GLU A 38 -7.36 -0.04 -8.54
N LEU A 39 -6.53 0.81 -7.95
CA LEU A 39 -5.08 0.69 -8.03
C LEU A 39 -4.57 -0.58 -7.37
N SER A 40 -5.14 -0.94 -6.21
CA SER A 40 -4.82 -2.19 -5.51
C SER A 40 -5.14 -3.41 -6.36
N ARG A 41 -6.30 -3.45 -7.03
CA ARG A 41 -6.62 -4.53 -7.99
C ARG A 41 -5.62 -4.58 -9.13
N LYS A 42 -5.33 -3.46 -9.78
CA LYS A 42 -4.37 -3.41 -10.90
C LYS A 42 -2.98 -3.87 -10.49
N PHE A 43 -2.55 -3.50 -9.28
CA PHE A 43 -1.27 -3.94 -8.72
C PHE A 43 -1.24 -5.45 -8.46
N ASP A 44 -2.31 -6.00 -7.88
CA ASP A 44 -2.43 -7.43 -7.63
C ASP A 44 -2.52 -8.24 -8.93
N GLU A 45 -3.21 -7.71 -9.94
CA GLU A 45 -3.35 -8.28 -11.28
C GLU A 45 -2.07 -8.29 -12.12
N GLY A 46 -1.05 -7.50 -11.74
CA GLY A 46 0.26 -7.42 -12.41
C GLY A 46 0.95 -8.79 -12.59
N PRO A 47 2.02 -8.85 -13.40
CA PRO A 47 2.25 -9.90 -14.39
C PRO A 47 2.00 -11.30 -13.83
N ARG A 48 1.02 -11.99 -14.43
CA ARG A 48 0.57 -13.33 -14.02
C ARG A 48 1.44 -14.44 -14.60
N ASP A 49 2.04 -14.19 -15.75
CA ASP A 49 2.67 -15.24 -16.56
C ASP A 49 4.20 -15.32 -16.36
N ASP A 50 4.81 -14.37 -15.67
CA ASP A 50 6.27 -14.25 -15.55
C ASP A 50 6.87 -14.96 -14.32
N PHE A 51 6.02 -15.48 -13.42
CA PHE A 51 6.44 -16.03 -12.12
C PHE A 51 6.10 -17.52 -11.94
N LEU A 52 6.14 -18.30 -13.02
CA LEU A 52 5.79 -19.74 -13.01
C LEU A 52 6.58 -20.58 -11.98
N CYS A 53 7.72 -20.09 -11.49
CA CYS A 53 8.56 -20.75 -10.49
C CYS A 53 8.27 -20.36 -9.03
N PHE A 54 7.35 -19.42 -8.78
CA PHE A 54 7.04 -18.93 -7.43
C PHE A 54 5.59 -19.24 -7.02
N ASP A 55 5.40 -19.54 -5.73
CA ASP A 55 4.05 -19.56 -5.17
C ASP A 55 3.46 -18.14 -5.11
N GLN A 56 2.13 -18.06 -5.01
CA GLN A 56 1.42 -16.77 -5.00
C GLN A 56 1.88 -15.86 -3.85
N ASP A 57 2.27 -16.43 -2.71
CA ASP A 57 2.73 -15.65 -1.56
C ASP A 57 4.15 -15.11 -1.75
N ALA A 58 5.06 -15.85 -2.38
CA ALA A 58 6.35 -15.32 -2.80
C ALA A 58 6.19 -14.24 -3.86
N VAL A 59 5.29 -14.40 -4.84
CA VAL A 59 5.00 -13.36 -5.84
C VAL A 59 4.49 -12.09 -5.17
N ARG A 60 3.56 -12.20 -4.21
CA ARG A 60 3.06 -11.03 -3.45
C ARG A 60 4.18 -10.32 -2.69
N ARG A 61 5.04 -11.06 -2.01
CA ARG A 61 6.21 -10.49 -1.31
C ARG A 61 7.19 -9.84 -2.28
N LEU A 62 7.43 -10.46 -3.43
CA LEU A 62 8.29 -9.93 -4.48
C LEU A 62 7.74 -8.61 -5.01
N LYS A 63 6.46 -8.57 -5.41
CA LYS A 63 5.76 -7.34 -5.85
C LYS A 63 5.87 -6.24 -4.80
N ALA A 64 5.62 -6.56 -3.52
CA ALA A 64 5.71 -5.60 -2.42
C ALA A 64 7.14 -5.05 -2.24
N SER A 65 8.13 -5.94 -2.24
CA SER A 65 9.54 -5.57 -2.09
C SER A 65 10.03 -4.70 -3.27
N TYR A 66 9.60 -5.05 -4.48
CA TYR A 66 9.91 -4.29 -5.69
C TYR A 66 9.25 -2.92 -5.65
N ALA A 67 7.96 -2.83 -5.31
CA ALA A 67 7.26 -1.56 -5.18
C ALA A 67 7.94 -0.63 -4.16
N TYR A 68 8.35 -1.17 -3.01
CA TYR A 68 9.08 -0.42 -1.98
C TYR A 68 10.43 0.11 -2.49
N LYS A 69 11.22 -0.73 -3.17
CA LYS A 69 12.53 -0.34 -3.69
C LYS A 69 12.42 0.63 -4.87
N PHE A 70 11.56 0.34 -5.83
CA PHE A 70 11.34 1.18 -7.01
C PHE A 70 10.87 2.58 -6.59
N ASP A 71 9.92 2.67 -5.67
CA ASP A 71 9.43 3.94 -5.15
C ASP A 71 10.49 4.69 -4.34
N PHE A 72 11.36 4.00 -3.59
CA PHE A 72 12.52 4.63 -2.97
C PHE A 72 13.47 5.28 -3.98
N ASP A 73 13.79 4.54 -5.04
CA ASP A 73 14.78 4.92 -6.04
C ASP A 73 14.24 6.01 -6.99
N THR A 74 12.92 6.06 -7.22
CA THR A 74 12.30 6.94 -8.23
C THR A 74 11.49 8.11 -7.66
N ALA A 75 11.04 8.04 -6.41
CA ALA A 75 10.31 9.16 -5.80
C ALA A 75 11.27 10.30 -5.46
N PHE A 76 10.86 11.53 -5.79
CA PHE A 76 11.64 12.75 -5.56
C PHE A 76 12.11 12.93 -4.10
N SER A 77 11.28 12.53 -3.13
CA SER A 77 11.57 12.69 -1.70
C SER A 77 12.09 11.41 -1.04
N HIS A 78 12.36 10.36 -1.82
CA HIS A 78 12.51 8.98 -1.35
C HIS A 78 11.29 8.48 -0.56
N TRP A 79 10.68 7.38 -1.02
CA TRP A 79 9.45 6.81 -0.47
C TRP A 79 8.25 7.76 -0.50
N SER A 80 7.36 7.53 -1.46
CA SER A 80 6.00 8.05 -1.43
C SER A 80 5.10 7.22 -0.50
N ARG A 81 3.82 7.58 -0.45
CA ARG A 81 2.77 6.79 0.24
C ARG A 81 2.39 5.51 -0.50
N PHE A 82 2.75 5.40 -1.77
CA PHE A 82 2.32 4.34 -2.67
C PHE A 82 2.56 2.90 -2.16
N PRO A 83 3.79 2.48 -1.81
CA PRO A 83 4.04 1.10 -1.39
C PRO A 83 3.30 0.76 -0.09
N TRP A 84 3.08 1.76 0.77
CA TRP A 84 2.35 1.61 2.03
C TRP A 84 0.86 1.46 1.82
N ASP A 85 0.26 2.20 0.89
CA ASP A 85 -1.18 2.16 0.68
C ASP A 85 -1.61 0.87 -0.06
N LEU A 86 -0.72 0.28 -0.89
CA LEU A 86 -1.03 -0.92 -1.68
C LEU A 86 -0.51 -2.23 -1.08
N ALA A 87 0.66 -2.21 -0.43
CA ALA A 87 1.40 -3.40 -0.06
C ALA A 87 1.76 -3.46 1.44
N MET A 88 1.01 -2.75 2.31
CA MET A 88 1.31 -2.72 3.75
C MET A 88 1.46 -4.11 4.37
N ARG A 89 0.47 -4.99 4.14
CA ARG A 89 0.45 -6.33 4.74
C ARG A 89 1.69 -7.16 4.39
N PRO A 90 2.05 -7.36 3.11
CA PRO A 90 3.27 -8.09 2.76
C PRO A 90 4.54 -7.38 3.22
N LEU A 91 4.59 -6.03 3.26
CA LEU A 91 5.74 -5.31 3.80
C LEU A 91 5.93 -5.54 5.31
N CYS A 92 4.84 -5.55 6.09
CA CYS A 92 4.88 -5.92 7.50
C CYS A 92 5.37 -7.35 7.69
N GLU A 93 4.91 -8.30 6.86
CA GLU A 93 5.38 -9.69 6.91
C GLU A 93 6.88 -9.80 6.62
N ILE A 94 7.37 -9.13 5.56
CA ILE A 94 8.79 -9.07 5.22
C ILE A 94 9.59 -8.52 6.40
N LYS A 95 9.16 -7.39 6.96
CA LYS A 95 9.86 -6.74 8.07
C LYS A 95 9.85 -7.60 9.33
N ALA A 96 8.72 -8.23 9.66
CA ALA A 96 8.60 -9.10 10.83
C ALA A 96 9.54 -10.31 10.72
N LYS A 97 9.57 -10.97 9.55
CA LYS A 97 10.50 -12.07 9.27
C LYS A 97 11.96 -11.64 9.32
N ALA A 98 12.28 -10.43 8.86
CA ALA A 98 13.64 -9.90 8.90
C ALA A 98 14.13 -9.57 10.32
N LEU A 99 13.23 -9.19 11.23
CA LEU A 99 13.57 -8.87 12.63
C LEU A 99 13.64 -10.11 13.54
N GLY A 100 13.06 -11.24 13.13
CA GLY A 100 13.14 -12.50 13.87
C GLY A 100 11.81 -13.24 13.93
N SER A 101 11.50 -13.80 15.11
CA SER A 101 10.32 -14.63 15.31
C SER A 101 9.03 -13.83 15.20
N SER A 102 8.12 -14.33 14.37
CA SER A 102 6.77 -13.78 14.20
C SER A 102 5.74 -14.91 14.21
N LYS A 103 4.50 -14.59 14.58
CA LYS A 103 3.38 -15.53 14.56
C LYS A 103 2.23 -14.94 13.76
N THR A 104 1.71 -15.73 12.83
CA THR A 104 0.49 -15.37 12.10
C THR A 104 -0.71 -15.59 13.00
N VAL A 105 -1.59 -14.59 13.06
CA VAL A 105 -2.85 -14.66 13.80
C VAL A 105 -4.00 -14.40 12.85
N THR A 106 -5.15 -15.05 13.08
CA THR A 106 -6.37 -14.75 12.32
C THR A 106 -6.88 -13.35 12.69
N GLN A 107 -7.62 -12.73 11.78
CA GLN A 107 -8.23 -11.41 12.00
C GLN A 107 -9.04 -11.36 13.31
N ARG A 108 -9.87 -12.38 13.56
CA ARG A 108 -10.72 -12.46 14.77
C ARG A 108 -9.92 -12.41 16.08
N PHE A 109 -8.72 -12.98 16.10
CA PHE A 109 -7.84 -12.91 17.26
C PHE A 109 -7.13 -11.55 17.31
N TYR A 110 -6.63 -11.06 16.17
CA TYR A 110 -5.96 -9.76 16.08
C TYR A 110 -6.86 -8.62 16.58
N ASP A 111 -8.13 -8.60 16.19
CA ASP A 111 -9.10 -7.57 16.60
C ASP A 111 -9.34 -7.52 18.11
N LYS A 112 -9.04 -8.61 18.83
CA LYS A 112 -9.17 -8.73 20.29
C LYS A 112 -7.86 -8.55 21.02
N MET A 113 -6.72 -8.47 20.32
CA MET A 113 -5.43 -8.29 20.94
C MET A 113 -5.28 -6.84 21.41
N THR A 114 -4.98 -6.67 22.69
CA THR A 114 -4.65 -5.38 23.28
C THR A 114 -3.27 -5.46 23.92
N LEU A 115 -2.53 -4.35 23.88
CA LEU A 115 -1.32 -4.23 24.68
C LEU A 115 -1.73 -3.94 26.11
N SER A 116 -1.32 -4.81 27.05
CA SER A 116 -1.58 -4.58 28.46
C SER A 116 -0.83 -3.33 28.94
N SER A 117 -1.51 -2.48 29.73
CA SER A 117 -0.90 -1.31 30.37
C SER A 117 0.33 -1.66 31.21
N SER A 118 0.32 -2.82 31.87
CA SER A 118 1.49 -3.29 32.65
C SER A 118 2.71 -3.59 31.78
N VAL A 119 2.51 -4.02 30.53
CA VAL A 119 3.58 -4.25 29.56
C VAL A 119 4.11 -2.93 29.02
N LEU A 120 3.22 -1.99 28.70
CA LEU A 120 3.61 -0.65 28.24
C LEU A 120 4.45 0.09 29.29
N ASN A 121 4.04 0.06 30.56
CA ASN A 121 4.78 0.67 31.65
C ASN A 121 6.18 0.05 31.83
N ARG A 122 6.30 -1.27 31.65
CA ARG A 122 7.60 -1.97 31.71
C ARG A 122 8.53 -1.58 30.56
N LEU A 123 7.97 -1.21 29.40
CA LEU A 123 8.72 -0.82 28.21
C LEU A 123 9.15 0.66 28.22
N GLY A 124 8.91 1.40 29.32
CA GLY A 124 9.49 2.73 29.54
C GLY A 124 8.95 3.80 28.60
N LYS A 125 7.70 3.67 28.14
CA LYS A 125 7.02 4.69 27.34
C LYS A 125 5.62 4.88 27.89
N PHE A 126 5.47 5.82 28.82
CA PHE A 126 4.60 7.00 28.78
C PHE A 126 5.00 7.91 29.93
#